data_AF-A0A386PQ32-F1
#
_entry.id   AF-A0A386PQ32-F1
#
_cell.length_a   1.000
_cell.length_b   1.000
_cell.length_c   1.000
_cell.angle_alpha   90.00
_cell.angle_beta   90.00
_cell.angle_gamma   90.00
#
_symmetry.space_group_name_H-M   'P 1'
#
loop_
_entity.id
_entity.type
_entity.pdbx_description
1 polymer ?
#
loop_
_entity_poly.entity_id
_entity_poly.type
_entity_poly.pdbx_seq_one_letter_code
_entity_poly.pdbx_strand_id
1 'polypeptide(L)'
;MKTVKSLIIGMALLASATGAMILSQKDADAAKVASVDNNIARLYREDGKLITDRALGPNSNWLVGRIFTHNNETYYQVATKEYLKANDSKRLYDNTNPSLNYTPSIQRINQYFIKYLNALHAANGTPMTTTTPEMFEYANHRAYQQVGRTMNHSTRPRDTEENLYNFGYDYILKWGQQEDMMSDRDVAFELLKGWYDDSNNVSASNGQIGHFGHRAALIYTGNPVSLGMSDNATAMSAEWPEDLDGFNSIFNYTGSNPNTNFISKDAVPE
;
A
#
# COMPACT_ATOMS: atom_id res chain seq x y z
N MET A 1 -35.58 -28.14 -31.21
CA MET A 1 -36.20 -27.65 -29.96
C MET A 1 -35.42 -28.23 -28.79
N LYS A 2 -34.88 -27.35 -27.94
CA LYS A 2 -34.35 -27.55 -26.57
C LYS A 2 -33.05 -28.37 -26.38
N THR A 3 -31.97 -27.59 -26.27
CA THR A 3 -30.75 -27.80 -25.48
C THR A 3 -31.01 -28.28 -24.05
N VAL A 4 -30.23 -29.26 -23.58
CA VAL A 4 -30.02 -29.52 -22.15
C VAL A 4 -28.72 -28.83 -21.76
N LYS A 5 -28.83 -27.70 -21.03
CA LYS A 5 -27.71 -27.05 -20.35
C LYS A 5 -27.56 -27.72 -18.98
N SER A 6 -26.41 -28.33 -18.73
CA SER A 6 -26.02 -28.79 -17.39
C SER A 6 -25.84 -27.57 -16.49
N LEU A 7 -26.64 -27.50 -15.43
CA LEU A 7 -26.54 -26.51 -14.38
C LEU A 7 -25.48 -27.00 -13.37
N ILE A 8 -24.27 -26.46 -13.40
CA ILE A 8 -23.31 -26.63 -12.30
C ILE A 8 -23.75 -25.64 -11.21
N ILE A 9 -24.34 -26.18 -10.15
CA ILE A 9 -24.66 -25.42 -8.94
C ILE A 9 -23.34 -25.19 -8.20
N GLY A 10 -22.70 -24.04 -8.47
CA GLY A 10 -21.67 -23.51 -7.59
C GLY A 10 -22.32 -23.08 -6.28
N MET A 11 -21.86 -23.62 -5.15
CA MET A 11 -22.28 -23.19 -3.82
C MET A 11 -22.04 -21.69 -3.65
N ALA A 12 -23.10 -20.90 -3.77
CA ALA A 12 -23.15 -19.59 -3.15
C ALA A 12 -23.21 -19.83 -1.63
N LEU A 13 -22.15 -19.47 -0.92
CA LEU A 13 -22.22 -19.33 0.53
C LEU A 13 -23.15 -18.15 0.82
N LEU A 14 -24.46 -18.42 0.90
CA LEU A 14 -25.45 -17.50 1.43
C LEU A 14 -25.16 -17.38 2.93
N ALA A 15 -24.40 -16.37 3.33
CA ALA A 15 -24.41 -15.91 4.71
C ALA A 15 -25.72 -15.14 4.95
N SER A 16 -26.84 -15.86 4.94
CA SER A 16 -28.07 -15.38 5.56
C SER A 16 -27.80 -15.22 7.05
N ALA A 17 -28.08 -14.03 7.58
CA ALA A 17 -27.94 -13.70 8.99
C ALA A 17 -28.79 -14.63 9.88
N THR A 18 -28.21 -15.74 10.33
CA THR A 18 -28.47 -16.49 11.58
C THR A 18 -27.60 -17.73 11.53
N GLY A 19 -26.40 -17.63 12.10
CA GLY A 19 -25.46 -18.75 12.14
C GLY A 19 -24.16 -18.25 12.70
N ALA A 20 -24.10 -18.13 14.02
CA ALA A 20 -22.82 -18.16 14.71
C ALA A 20 -22.13 -19.47 14.34
N MET A 21 -21.30 -19.47 13.30
CA MET A 21 -20.29 -20.49 13.11
C MET A 21 -19.33 -20.33 14.29
N ILE A 22 -19.51 -21.19 15.29
CA ILE A 22 -18.50 -21.43 16.31
C ILE A 22 -17.32 -22.07 15.58
N LEU A 23 -16.44 -21.21 15.05
CA LEU A 23 -15.09 -21.59 14.68
C LEU A 23 -14.36 -21.83 16.00
N SER A 24 -13.72 -23.00 16.10
CA SER A 24 -12.72 -23.30 17.13
C SER A 24 -11.85 -22.06 17.35
N GLN A 25 -11.79 -21.61 18.61
CA GLN A 25 -10.98 -20.50 19.08
C GLN A 25 -9.50 -20.90 18.96
N LYS A 26 -9.00 -20.85 17.75
CA LYS A 26 -7.59 -20.81 17.39
C LYS A 26 -7.44 -19.43 16.79
N ASP A 27 -6.61 -18.58 17.40
CA ASP A 27 -6.44 -17.16 17.08
C ASP A 27 -6.86 -16.85 15.64
N ALA A 28 -8.06 -16.29 15.49
CA ALA A 28 -8.59 -15.99 14.17
C ALA A 28 -7.69 -14.89 13.62
N ASP A 29 -6.78 -15.26 12.72
CA ASP A 29 -6.02 -14.30 11.94
C ASP A 29 -6.99 -13.26 11.41
N ALA A 30 -6.64 -11.99 11.62
CA ALA A 30 -7.51 -10.88 11.33
C ALA A 30 -7.97 -10.97 9.87
N ALA A 31 -9.28 -10.94 9.65
CA ALA A 31 -9.86 -11.20 8.35
C ALA A 31 -10.23 -9.86 7.72
N LYS A 32 -9.53 -9.49 6.66
CA LYS A 32 -9.92 -8.37 5.80
C LYS A 32 -11.25 -8.69 5.14
N VAL A 33 -12.18 -7.73 5.15
CA VAL A 33 -13.51 -7.87 4.56
C VAL A 33 -13.78 -6.72 3.61
N ALA A 34 -14.14 -7.04 2.37
CA ALA A 34 -14.68 -6.10 1.42
C ALA A 34 -16.21 -6.18 1.40
N SER A 35 -16.87 -5.04 1.45
CA SER A 35 -18.33 -4.92 1.27
C SER A 35 -18.60 -4.40 -0.14
N VAL A 36 -19.30 -5.19 -0.94
CA VAL A 36 -19.75 -4.79 -2.29
C VAL A 36 -20.66 -3.58 -2.18
N ASP A 37 -20.57 -2.69 -3.17
CA ASP A 37 -21.43 -1.53 -3.29
C ASP A 37 -22.92 -1.89 -3.49
N ASN A 38 -23.74 -0.91 -3.86
CA ASN A 38 -25.17 -1.12 -4.07
C ASN A 38 -25.50 -1.78 -5.42
N ASN A 39 -24.50 -2.12 -6.23
CA ASN A 39 -24.64 -2.70 -7.55
C ASN A 39 -24.08 -4.12 -7.59
N ILE A 40 -24.39 -4.83 -8.68
CA ILE A 40 -23.74 -6.11 -8.95
C ILE A 40 -22.30 -5.83 -9.35
N ALA A 41 -21.34 -6.40 -8.63
CA ALA A 41 -19.92 -6.24 -8.95
C ALA A 41 -19.41 -7.35 -9.87
N ARG A 42 -18.67 -6.97 -10.91
CA ARG A 42 -18.01 -7.93 -11.82
C ARG A 42 -16.74 -8.49 -11.17
N LEU A 43 -16.37 -9.68 -11.60
CA LEU A 43 -15.13 -10.34 -11.17
C LEU A 43 -14.12 -10.36 -12.31
N TYR A 44 -12.85 -10.33 -11.94
CA TYR A 44 -11.73 -10.28 -12.87
C TYR A 44 -10.72 -11.37 -12.53
N ARG A 45 -9.88 -11.70 -13.51
CA ARG A 45 -8.68 -12.52 -13.33
C ARG A 45 -7.49 -11.64 -12.93
N GLU A 46 -6.38 -12.28 -12.58
CA GLU A 46 -5.15 -11.58 -12.15
C GLU A 46 -4.59 -10.65 -13.23
N ASP A 47 -4.81 -10.97 -14.51
CA ASP A 47 -4.44 -10.15 -15.67
C ASP A 47 -5.48 -9.07 -16.02
N GLY A 48 -6.44 -8.81 -15.13
CA GLY A 48 -7.51 -7.83 -15.34
C GLY A 48 -8.62 -8.28 -16.31
N LYS A 49 -8.60 -9.51 -16.82
CA LYS A 49 -9.67 -9.99 -17.72
C LYS A 49 -10.97 -10.26 -16.99
N LEU A 50 -12.07 -9.78 -17.55
CA LEU A 50 -13.43 -9.97 -17.03
C LEU A 50 -13.83 -11.46 -17.01
N ILE A 51 -14.43 -11.89 -15.90
CA ILE A 51 -15.14 -13.17 -15.74
C ILE A 51 -16.62 -12.92 -16.06
N THR A 52 -17.16 -13.65 -17.03
CA THR A 52 -18.48 -13.35 -17.63
C THR A 52 -19.64 -14.17 -17.08
N ASP A 53 -19.36 -15.24 -16.36
CA ASP A 53 -20.32 -16.23 -15.86
C ASP A 53 -20.58 -16.12 -14.35
N ARG A 54 -19.92 -15.17 -13.66
CA ARG A 54 -20.04 -14.94 -12.22
C ARG A 54 -19.97 -13.45 -11.88
N ALA A 55 -20.68 -13.06 -10.83
CA ALA A 55 -20.65 -11.71 -10.25
C ALA A 55 -21.00 -11.79 -8.76
N LEU A 56 -20.71 -10.71 -8.01
CA LEU A 56 -21.07 -10.59 -6.61
C LEU A 56 -22.37 -9.79 -6.46
N GLY A 57 -23.22 -10.22 -5.53
CA GLY A 57 -24.46 -9.53 -5.24
C GLY A 57 -24.22 -8.18 -4.54
N PRO A 58 -25.10 -7.18 -4.73
CA PRO A 58 -25.05 -5.92 -3.99
C PRO A 58 -24.98 -6.15 -2.49
N ASN A 59 -24.23 -5.31 -1.78
CA ASN A 59 -24.11 -5.30 -0.31
C ASN A 59 -23.61 -6.63 0.32
N SER A 60 -23.07 -7.55 -0.48
CA SER A 60 -22.49 -8.78 0.03
C SER A 60 -21.09 -8.54 0.59
N ASN A 61 -20.74 -9.26 1.67
CA ASN A 61 -19.43 -9.17 2.31
C ASN A 61 -18.57 -10.37 1.92
N TRP A 62 -17.30 -10.10 1.60
CA TRP A 62 -16.36 -11.11 1.13
C TRP A 62 -15.04 -11.00 1.90
N LEU A 63 -14.52 -12.15 2.31
CA LEU A 63 -13.16 -12.23 2.83
C LEU A 63 -12.18 -11.86 1.73
N VAL A 64 -11.19 -11.04 2.07
CA VAL A 64 -10.15 -10.60 1.16
C VAL A 64 -8.86 -11.33 1.50
N GLY A 65 -8.33 -12.06 0.53
CA GLY A 65 -7.01 -12.69 0.61
C GLY A 65 -5.91 -11.64 0.46
N ARG A 66 -5.45 -11.46 -0.78
CA ARG A 66 -4.47 -10.41 -1.13
C ARG A 66 -5.12 -9.20 -1.80
N ILE A 67 -4.53 -8.04 -1.59
CA ILE A 67 -4.86 -6.80 -2.31
C ILE A 67 -3.75 -6.55 -3.32
N PHE A 68 -4.09 -6.25 -4.58
CA PHE A 68 -3.09 -5.86 -5.58
C PHE A 68 -3.49 -4.76 -6.54
N THR A 69 -2.51 -3.95 -6.94
CA THR A 69 -2.68 -2.95 -7.99
C THR A 69 -2.16 -3.50 -9.30
N HIS A 70 -2.95 -3.37 -10.36
CA HIS A 70 -2.54 -3.65 -11.72
C HIS A 70 -3.17 -2.65 -12.68
N ASN A 71 -2.38 -2.07 -13.59
CA ASN A 71 -2.84 -1.07 -14.57
C ASN A 71 -3.63 0.08 -13.91
N ASN A 72 -3.13 0.63 -12.80
CA ASN A 72 -3.80 1.67 -12.02
C ASN A 72 -5.21 1.29 -11.54
N GLU A 73 -5.47 0.02 -11.26
CA GLU A 73 -6.67 -0.43 -10.57
C GLU A 73 -6.31 -1.34 -9.41
N THR A 74 -6.94 -1.13 -8.27
CA THR A 74 -6.76 -1.99 -7.08
C THR A 74 -7.80 -3.10 -7.08
N TYR A 75 -7.37 -4.30 -6.75
CA TYR A 75 -8.12 -5.54 -6.78
C TYR A 75 -8.05 -6.25 -5.44
N TYR A 76 -9.18 -6.78 -5.00
CA TYR A 76 -9.33 -7.59 -3.79
C TYR A 76 -9.57 -9.04 -4.17
N GLN A 77 -8.74 -9.96 -3.71
CA GLN A 77 -8.96 -11.38 -3.94
C GLN A 77 -10.11 -11.90 -3.08
N VAL A 78 -11.22 -12.26 -3.70
CA VAL A 78 -12.42 -12.78 -3.01
C VAL A 78 -12.60 -14.29 -3.17
N ALA A 79 -11.93 -14.89 -4.16
CA ALA A 79 -11.80 -16.35 -4.30
C ALA A 79 -10.52 -16.71 -5.10
N THR A 80 -10.27 -18.00 -5.28
CA THR A 80 -9.14 -18.48 -6.09
C THR A 80 -9.25 -17.98 -7.53
N LYS A 81 -8.31 -17.12 -7.96
CA LYS A 81 -8.26 -16.49 -9.29
C LYS A 81 -9.46 -15.60 -9.63
N GLU A 82 -10.20 -15.13 -8.62
CA GLU A 82 -11.32 -14.21 -8.79
C GLU A 82 -11.09 -12.96 -7.92
N TYR A 83 -11.11 -11.81 -8.58
CA TYR A 83 -10.76 -10.53 -7.96
C TYR A 83 -11.87 -9.50 -8.18
N LEU A 84 -12.25 -8.83 -7.10
CA LEU A 84 -13.18 -7.71 -7.06
C LEU A 84 -12.39 -6.40 -7.25
N LYS A 85 -12.87 -5.48 -8.08
CA LYS A 85 -12.28 -4.13 -8.14
C LYS A 85 -12.59 -3.36 -6.85
N ALA A 86 -11.61 -2.65 -6.33
CA ALA A 86 -11.78 -1.81 -5.15
C ALA A 86 -12.90 -0.76 -5.33
N ASN A 87 -13.02 -0.20 -6.53
CA ASN A 87 -14.07 0.79 -6.85
C ASN A 87 -15.49 0.21 -6.87
N ASP A 88 -15.64 -1.12 -6.98
CA ASP A 88 -16.94 -1.81 -6.87
C ASP A 88 -17.24 -2.20 -5.40
N SER A 89 -16.40 -1.75 -4.46
CA SER A 89 -16.57 -1.95 -3.03
C SER A 89 -16.85 -0.62 -2.35
N LYS A 90 -17.81 -0.60 -1.43
CA LYS A 90 -18.08 0.60 -0.60
C LYS A 90 -17.20 0.67 0.64
N ARG A 91 -16.56 -0.45 1.02
CA ARG A 91 -15.74 -0.53 2.22
C ARG A 91 -14.74 -1.67 2.16
N LEU A 92 -13.53 -1.43 2.65
CA LEU A 92 -12.55 -2.44 3.05
C LEU A 92 -12.23 -2.22 4.53
N TYR A 93 -12.26 -3.27 5.35
CA TYR A 93 -11.99 -3.17 6.78
C TYR A 93 -11.41 -4.47 7.35
N ASP A 94 -10.71 -4.35 8.47
CA ASP A 94 -10.33 -5.50 9.31
C ASP A 94 -11.50 -5.85 10.23
N ASN A 95 -11.85 -7.14 10.36
CA ASN A 95 -12.97 -7.55 11.21
C ASN A 95 -12.77 -7.25 12.72
N THR A 96 -11.53 -7.06 13.17
CA THR A 96 -11.18 -6.65 14.54
C THR A 96 -11.19 -5.12 14.71
N ASN A 97 -11.14 -4.37 13.60
CA ASN A 97 -11.30 -2.92 13.59
C ASN A 97 -12.41 -2.46 12.61
N PRO A 98 -13.68 -2.83 12.88
CA PRO A 98 -14.81 -2.43 12.04
C PRO A 98 -15.21 -0.97 12.25
N SER A 99 -14.49 -0.19 13.07
CA SER A 99 -14.73 1.24 13.32
C SER A 99 -13.90 2.17 12.44
N LEU A 100 -12.88 1.66 11.74
CA LEU A 100 -12.10 2.46 10.79
C LEU A 100 -13.03 3.12 9.76
N ASN A 101 -13.02 4.46 9.74
CA ASN A 101 -13.99 5.27 8.98
C ASN A 101 -13.42 5.78 7.64
N TYR A 102 -12.47 5.05 7.06
CA TYR A 102 -11.99 5.30 5.70
C TYR A 102 -11.55 3.99 5.05
N THR A 103 -11.40 4.02 3.73
CA THR A 103 -10.87 2.91 2.93
C THR A 103 -9.62 3.37 2.20
N PRO A 104 -8.43 2.80 2.50
CA PRO A 104 -7.17 3.24 1.91
C PRO A 104 -7.16 3.09 0.39
N SER A 105 -6.60 4.08 -0.30
CA SER A 105 -6.36 4.07 -1.74
C SER A 105 -4.89 4.37 -2.01
N ILE A 106 -4.11 3.37 -2.41
CA ILE A 106 -2.69 3.57 -2.72
C ILE A 106 -2.45 4.63 -3.80
N GLN A 107 -3.40 4.86 -4.70
CA GLN A 107 -3.32 5.95 -5.67
C GLN A 107 -3.38 7.32 -5.01
N ARG A 108 -4.34 7.54 -4.10
CA ARG A 108 -4.46 8.81 -3.36
C ARG A 108 -3.34 8.97 -2.36
N ILE A 109 -2.92 7.90 -1.67
CA ILE A 109 -1.76 7.90 -0.78
C ILE A 109 -0.51 8.32 -1.56
N ASN A 110 -0.25 7.72 -2.73
CA ASN A 110 0.88 8.12 -3.58
C ASN A 110 0.77 9.61 -3.98
N GLN A 111 -0.40 10.09 -4.39
CA GLN A 111 -0.59 11.51 -4.73
C GLN A 111 -0.26 12.45 -3.55
N TYR A 112 -0.73 12.16 -2.34
CA TYR A 112 -0.38 12.94 -1.15
C TYR A 112 1.11 12.79 -0.80
N PHE A 113 1.67 11.60 -0.93
CA PHE A 113 3.08 11.33 -0.67
C PHE A 113 3.97 12.17 -1.58
N ILE A 114 3.70 12.24 -2.89
CA ILE A 114 4.45 13.10 -3.81
C ILE A 114 4.33 14.58 -3.44
N LYS A 115 3.15 15.05 -3.01
CA LYS A 115 2.99 16.44 -2.54
C LYS A 115 3.84 16.72 -1.31
N TYR A 116 3.83 15.82 -0.33
CA TYR A 116 4.64 15.94 0.87
C TYR A 116 6.14 15.85 0.57
N LEU A 117 6.55 14.95 -0.33
CA LEU A 117 7.92 14.81 -0.77
C LEU A 117 8.42 16.09 -1.45
N ASN A 118 7.62 16.70 -2.31
CA ASN A 118 7.97 17.98 -2.95
C ASN A 118 8.01 19.15 -1.94
N ALA A 119 7.18 19.13 -0.89
CA ALA A 119 7.30 20.09 0.20
C ALA A 119 8.60 19.88 1.01
N LEU A 120 9.02 18.62 1.21
CA LEU A 120 10.30 18.29 1.83
C LEU A 120 11.48 18.74 0.97
N HIS A 121 11.42 18.54 -0.35
CA HIS A 121 12.43 19.02 -1.29
C HIS A 121 12.57 20.55 -1.23
N ALA A 122 11.45 21.27 -1.26
CA ALA A 122 11.45 22.73 -1.11
C ALA A 122 12.08 23.20 0.21
N ALA A 123 11.83 22.50 1.32
CA ALA A 123 12.41 22.81 2.62
C ALA A 123 13.93 22.55 2.72
N ASN A 124 14.47 21.70 1.85
CA ASN A 124 15.89 21.35 1.82
C ASN A 124 16.63 21.90 0.59
N GLY A 125 15.93 22.63 -0.29
CA GLY A 125 16.52 23.22 -1.49
C GLY A 125 16.88 22.21 -2.57
N THR A 126 16.23 21.04 -2.61
CA THR A 126 16.46 20.01 -3.62
C THR A 126 15.41 20.05 -4.74
N PRO A 127 15.71 19.52 -5.94
CA PRO A 127 14.77 19.51 -7.07
C PRO A 127 13.51 18.72 -6.77
N MET A 128 12.35 19.21 -7.24
CA MET A 128 11.08 18.48 -7.14
C MET A 128 11.06 17.24 -8.03
N THR A 129 10.18 16.31 -7.69
CA THR A 129 9.96 15.05 -8.41
C THR A 129 8.51 14.86 -8.83
N THR A 130 8.28 13.90 -9.73
CA THR A 130 6.97 13.56 -10.30
C THR A 130 6.74 12.05 -10.29
N THR A 131 5.49 11.62 -10.53
CA THR A 131 5.11 10.21 -10.66
C THR A 131 4.73 9.89 -12.11
N THR A 132 5.00 8.66 -12.54
CA THR A 132 4.53 8.12 -13.84
C THR A 132 3.74 6.83 -13.61
N PRO A 133 2.82 6.46 -14.53
CA PRO A 133 2.11 5.18 -14.43
C PRO A 133 3.05 3.97 -14.36
N GLU A 134 4.16 4.00 -15.10
CA GLU A 134 5.16 2.93 -15.09
C GLU A 134 5.84 2.82 -13.71
N MET A 135 6.31 3.93 -13.13
CA MET A 135 6.96 3.91 -11.82
C MET A 135 5.97 3.52 -10.72
N PHE A 136 4.71 3.94 -10.84
CA PHE A 136 3.66 3.55 -9.90
C PHE A 136 3.35 2.04 -9.97
N GLU A 137 3.20 1.46 -11.15
CA GLU A 137 3.04 0.00 -11.31
C GLU A 137 4.28 -0.73 -10.79
N TYR A 138 5.48 -0.25 -11.10
CA TYR A 138 6.74 -0.81 -10.60
C TYR A 138 6.81 -0.81 -9.08
N ALA A 139 6.52 0.32 -8.42
CA ALA A 139 6.52 0.43 -6.96
C ALA A 139 5.50 -0.53 -6.32
N ASN A 140 4.33 -0.72 -6.93
CA ASN A 140 3.36 -1.70 -6.46
C ASN A 140 3.93 -3.12 -6.57
N HIS A 141 4.51 -3.50 -7.71
CA HIS A 141 5.20 -4.79 -7.85
C HIS A 141 6.34 -4.96 -6.84
N ARG A 142 7.10 -3.90 -6.54
CA ARG A 142 8.16 -3.92 -5.52
C ARG A 142 7.61 -4.19 -4.12
N ALA A 143 6.48 -3.61 -3.76
CA ALA A 143 5.79 -3.92 -2.52
C ALA A 143 5.31 -5.39 -2.47
N TYR A 144 4.84 -5.96 -3.60
CA TYR A 144 4.45 -7.39 -3.68
C TYR A 144 5.61 -8.37 -3.58
N GLN A 145 6.81 -7.96 -3.98
CA GLN A 145 8.00 -8.80 -3.90
C GLN A 145 8.54 -8.92 -2.48
N GLN A 146 8.10 -8.08 -1.55
CA GLN A 146 8.46 -8.21 -0.15
C GLN A 146 7.71 -9.37 0.49
N VAL A 147 8.39 -10.13 1.34
CA VAL A 147 7.84 -11.36 1.93
C VAL A 147 7.89 -11.28 3.44
N GLY A 148 6.71 -11.32 4.07
CA GLY A 148 6.57 -11.29 5.51
C GLY A 148 7.16 -10.01 6.12
N ARG A 149 7.95 -10.15 7.19
CA ARG A 149 8.60 -9.03 7.88
C ARG A 149 10.02 -8.75 7.37
N THR A 150 10.43 -9.35 6.25
CA THR A 150 11.79 -9.23 5.71
C THR A 150 11.78 -8.34 4.49
N MET A 151 12.39 -7.16 4.61
CA MET A 151 12.59 -6.22 3.50
C MET A 151 13.87 -6.59 2.76
N ASN A 152 13.79 -6.70 1.42
CA ASN A 152 14.91 -7.11 0.59
C ASN A 152 15.06 -6.22 -0.65
N HIS A 153 16.14 -5.43 -0.66
CA HIS A 153 16.53 -4.58 -1.77
C HIS A 153 17.19 -5.34 -2.93
N SER A 154 17.69 -6.56 -2.70
CA SER A 154 18.47 -7.32 -3.69
C SER A 154 17.61 -8.00 -4.77
N THR A 155 16.29 -8.07 -4.58
CA THR A 155 15.37 -8.72 -5.53
C THR A 155 14.81 -7.77 -6.58
N ARG A 156 15.23 -6.50 -6.56
CA ARG A 156 14.75 -5.49 -7.51
C ARG A 156 15.14 -5.88 -8.95
N PRO A 157 14.19 -5.92 -9.90
CA PRO A 157 14.48 -6.28 -11.28
C PRO A 157 15.02 -5.11 -12.10
N ARG A 158 14.88 -3.88 -11.60
CA ARG A 158 15.43 -2.64 -12.17
C ARG A 158 16.35 -2.00 -11.13
N ASP A 159 17.41 -1.38 -11.58
CA ASP A 159 18.28 -0.61 -10.70
C ASP A 159 17.63 0.76 -10.42
N THR A 160 16.91 0.83 -9.31
CA THR A 160 16.21 2.01 -8.82
C THR A 160 16.64 2.29 -7.39
N GLU A 161 16.61 3.55 -7.00
CA GLU A 161 16.56 3.94 -5.61
C GLU A 161 15.30 3.34 -4.95
N GLU A 162 15.42 2.95 -3.68
CA GLU A 162 14.31 2.32 -2.98
C GLU A 162 14.32 2.59 -1.48
N ASN A 163 13.18 2.99 -0.93
CA ASN A 163 12.87 2.84 0.50
C ASN A 163 11.83 1.74 0.66
N LEU A 164 12.05 0.87 1.64
CA LEU A 164 11.13 -0.21 1.99
C LEU A 164 10.60 -0.01 3.40
N TYR A 165 9.35 -0.38 3.62
CA TYR A 165 8.75 -0.41 4.95
C TYR A 165 7.86 -1.64 5.10
N ASN A 166 7.96 -2.36 6.22
CA ASN A 166 7.13 -3.51 6.58
C ASN A 166 5.70 -3.13 7.04
N PHE A 167 5.18 -2.08 6.43
CA PHE A 167 3.89 -1.44 6.69
C PHE A 167 3.07 -1.53 5.40
N GLY A 168 1.82 -2.01 5.48
CA GLY A 168 0.93 -2.15 4.31
C GLY A 168 -0.55 -2.08 4.70
N TYR A 169 -1.44 -2.55 3.82
CA TYR A 169 -2.89 -2.50 4.07
C TYR A 169 -3.30 -3.17 5.38
N ASP A 170 -2.69 -4.30 5.76
CA ASP A 170 -3.02 -5.02 7.01
C ASP A 170 -2.77 -4.15 8.24
N TYR A 171 -1.66 -3.41 8.24
CA TYR A 171 -1.34 -2.52 9.35
C TYR A 171 -2.32 -1.34 9.41
N ILE A 172 -2.60 -0.73 8.27
CA ILE A 172 -3.54 0.39 8.17
C ILE A 172 -4.93 -0.01 8.66
N LEU A 173 -5.46 -1.11 8.13
CA LEU A 173 -6.81 -1.56 8.43
C LEU A 173 -6.98 -1.96 9.90
N LYS A 174 -5.91 -2.48 10.52
CA LYS A 174 -5.93 -2.91 11.91
C LYS A 174 -5.65 -1.77 12.89
N TRP A 175 -4.62 -0.95 12.63
CA TRP A 175 -4.05 0.00 13.59
C TRP A 175 -4.27 1.48 13.23
N GLY A 176 -4.87 1.80 12.08
CA GLY A 176 -4.95 3.19 11.59
C GLY A 176 -5.58 4.18 12.59
N GLN A 177 -6.55 3.73 13.39
CA GLN A 177 -7.16 4.55 14.44
C GLN A 177 -6.23 4.85 15.62
N GLN A 178 -5.35 3.93 16.01
CA GLN A 178 -4.41 4.15 17.09
C GLN A 178 -3.21 5.00 16.67
N GLU A 179 -2.87 4.97 15.38
CA GLU A 179 -1.63 5.53 14.84
C GLU A 179 -1.87 6.81 14.00
N ASP A 180 -3.02 7.48 14.17
CA ASP A 180 -3.43 8.71 13.47
C ASP A 180 -3.42 8.61 11.93
N MET A 181 -3.58 7.40 11.38
CA MET A 181 -3.71 7.17 9.95
C MET A 181 -5.18 6.99 9.61
N MET A 182 -5.92 8.09 9.52
CA MET A 182 -7.38 8.11 9.35
C MET A 182 -7.83 8.61 7.97
N SER A 183 -6.89 8.92 7.08
CA SER A 183 -7.10 9.30 5.69
C SER A 183 -5.89 8.93 4.84
N ASP A 184 -6.04 8.96 3.51
CA ASP A 184 -4.92 8.72 2.60
C ASP A 184 -3.79 9.76 2.75
N ARG A 185 -4.15 10.99 3.12
CA ARG A 185 -3.19 12.06 3.45
C ARG A 185 -2.38 11.69 4.69
N ASP A 186 -3.06 11.24 5.74
CA ASP A 186 -2.40 10.89 7.00
C ASP A 186 -1.45 9.71 6.84
N VAL A 187 -1.87 8.67 6.10
CA VAL A 187 -1.00 7.53 5.77
C VAL A 187 0.25 8.00 5.01
N ALA A 188 0.08 8.89 4.02
CA ALA A 188 1.20 9.43 3.27
C ALA A 188 2.18 10.22 4.16
N PHE A 189 1.65 11.02 5.09
CA PHE A 189 2.47 11.79 6.03
C PHE A 189 3.23 10.90 7.00
N GLU A 190 2.57 9.92 7.63
CA GLU A 190 3.23 9.01 8.59
C GLU A 190 4.28 8.13 7.91
N LEU A 191 4.07 7.72 6.65
CA LEU A 191 5.10 7.04 5.85
C LEU A 191 6.33 7.91 5.63
N LEU A 192 6.13 9.16 5.18
CA LEU A 192 7.23 10.10 4.97
C LEU A 192 8.00 10.35 6.26
N LYS A 193 7.28 10.62 7.35
CA LYS A 193 7.84 10.88 8.68
C LYS A 193 8.60 9.67 9.22
N GLY A 194 8.05 8.47 9.10
CA GLY A 194 8.71 7.24 9.56
C GLY A 194 10.06 7.02 8.87
N TRP A 195 10.12 7.20 7.55
CA TRP A 195 11.38 7.12 6.80
C TRP A 195 12.32 8.30 7.05
N TYR A 196 11.79 9.51 7.24
CA TYR A 196 12.61 10.67 7.56
C TYR A 196 13.28 10.53 8.93
N ASP A 197 12.53 10.13 9.96
CA ASP A 197 13.06 9.98 11.32
C ASP A 197 14.13 8.89 11.36
N ASP A 198 13.99 7.84 10.54
CA ASP A 198 14.92 6.71 10.38
C ASP A 198 15.24 5.96 11.70
N SER A 199 14.44 6.21 12.75
CA SER A 199 14.64 5.67 14.10
C SER A 199 14.49 4.14 14.17
N ASN A 200 13.80 3.54 13.21
CA ASN A 200 13.58 2.10 13.10
C ASN A 200 14.39 1.48 11.95
N ASN A 201 15.49 2.13 11.53
CA ASN A 201 16.36 1.56 10.50
C ASN A 201 16.99 0.24 10.99
N VAL A 202 16.67 -0.84 10.30
CA VAL A 202 17.18 -2.19 10.63
C VAL A 202 18.55 -2.47 10.02
N SER A 203 19.01 -1.63 9.08
CA SER A 203 20.28 -1.84 8.37
C SER A 203 21.49 -1.25 9.10
N ALA A 204 21.28 -0.20 9.90
CA ALA A 204 22.34 0.52 10.60
C ALA A 204 21.81 1.19 11.89
N SER A 205 22.56 1.06 12.98
CA SER A 205 22.29 1.72 14.27
C SER A 205 22.65 3.20 14.24
N ASN A 206 22.11 3.98 15.18
CA ASN A 206 22.44 5.41 15.32
C ASN A 206 23.96 5.66 15.31
N GLY A 207 24.38 6.59 14.46
CA GLY A 207 25.79 6.97 14.29
C GLY A 207 26.60 6.06 13.35
N GLN A 208 25.98 5.07 12.71
CA GLN A 208 26.61 4.26 11.66
C GLN A 208 26.26 4.79 10.27
N ILE A 209 27.17 4.57 9.31
CA ILE A 209 26.89 4.82 7.88
C ILE A 209 25.66 4.02 7.45
N GLY A 210 24.77 4.67 6.68
CA GLY A 210 23.52 4.09 6.20
C GLY A 210 22.34 4.24 7.15
N HIS A 211 22.56 4.71 8.39
CA HIS A 211 21.47 4.89 9.35
C HIS A 211 20.42 5.90 8.87
N PHE A 212 20.84 6.97 8.18
CA PHE A 212 19.94 7.97 7.57
C PHE A 212 19.68 7.71 6.08
N GLY A 213 19.80 6.46 5.63
CA GLY A 213 19.66 6.10 4.22
C GLY A 213 18.27 6.41 3.67
N HIS A 214 17.21 6.19 4.45
CA HIS A 214 15.86 6.51 3.98
C HIS A 214 15.67 8.02 3.89
N ARG A 215 16.18 8.79 4.87
CA ARG A 215 16.15 10.25 4.83
C ARG A 215 16.90 10.82 3.63
N ALA A 216 18.09 10.28 3.34
CA ALA A 216 18.86 10.65 2.16
C ALA A 216 18.03 10.45 0.88
N ALA A 217 17.37 9.30 0.79
CA ALA A 217 16.52 8.96 -0.35
C ALA A 217 15.25 9.81 -0.46
N LEU A 218 14.73 10.35 0.63
CA LEU A 218 13.62 11.30 0.60
C LEU A 218 14.05 12.70 0.17
N ILE A 219 15.22 13.18 0.62
CA ILE A 219 15.66 14.56 0.33
C ILE A 219 16.23 14.67 -1.10
N TYR A 220 16.96 13.65 -1.54
CA TYR A 220 17.60 13.58 -2.85
C TYR A 220 16.91 12.56 -3.75
N THR A 221 15.58 12.42 -3.65
CA THR A 221 14.85 11.47 -4.49
C THR A 221 15.05 11.77 -5.97
N GLY A 222 15.31 10.75 -6.79
CA GLY A 222 15.31 10.94 -8.24
C GLY A 222 13.91 11.13 -8.84
N ASN A 223 13.86 11.23 -10.17
CA ASN A 223 12.63 11.50 -10.91
C ASN A 223 12.52 10.58 -12.15
N PRO A 224 11.39 9.87 -12.35
CA PRO A 224 10.19 9.85 -11.49
C PRO A 224 10.36 9.01 -10.21
N VAL A 225 9.46 9.23 -9.26
CA VAL A 225 9.27 8.41 -8.04
C VAL A 225 7.82 8.00 -7.88
N SER A 226 7.57 6.86 -7.25
CA SER A 226 6.23 6.47 -6.82
C SER A 226 6.25 5.59 -5.58
N LEU A 227 5.13 5.63 -4.87
CA LEU A 227 4.82 4.75 -3.75
C LEU A 227 3.89 3.61 -4.21
N GLY A 228 4.21 2.38 -3.82
CA GLY A 228 3.37 1.21 -3.98
C GLY A 228 3.18 0.46 -2.66
N MET A 229 2.15 -0.36 -2.57
CA MET A 229 1.75 -1.01 -1.33
C MET A 229 1.14 -2.38 -1.58
N SER A 230 1.55 -3.35 -0.77
CA SER A 230 0.97 -4.68 -0.65
C SER A 230 0.25 -4.84 0.69
N ASP A 231 -0.22 -6.04 1.00
CA ASP A 231 -0.88 -6.30 2.28
C ASP A 231 0.02 -5.96 3.47
N ASN A 232 1.33 -6.17 3.36
CA ASN A 232 2.26 -6.10 4.49
C ASN A 232 3.51 -5.22 4.25
N ALA A 233 3.63 -4.59 3.08
CA ALA A 233 4.79 -3.78 2.76
C ALA A 233 4.43 -2.56 1.91
N THR A 234 5.28 -1.54 2.01
CA THR A 234 5.26 -0.34 1.19
C THR A 234 6.63 -0.18 0.58
N ALA A 235 6.68 0.20 -0.69
CA ALA A 235 7.89 0.49 -1.42
C ALA A 235 7.78 1.89 -2.04
N MET A 236 8.75 2.74 -1.76
CA MET A 236 9.03 3.91 -2.58
C MET A 236 10.10 3.49 -3.59
N SER A 237 9.86 3.72 -4.87
CA SER A 237 10.82 3.46 -5.94
C SER A 237 11.02 4.70 -6.79
N ALA A 238 12.27 5.03 -7.09
CA ALA A 238 12.63 6.18 -7.90
C ALA A 238 13.80 5.86 -8.85
N GLU A 239 13.96 6.67 -9.90
CA GLU A 239 15.29 6.76 -10.53
C GLU A 239 16.33 7.22 -9.51
N TRP A 240 17.61 6.95 -9.76
CA TRP A 240 18.67 7.45 -8.90
C TRP A 240 18.74 8.99 -8.95
N PRO A 241 19.08 9.68 -7.83
CA PRO A 241 19.36 11.11 -7.82
C PRO A 241 20.39 11.55 -8.85
N GLU A 242 20.23 12.77 -9.35
CA GLU A 242 21.31 13.49 -10.03
C GLU A 242 22.39 13.98 -9.04
N ASP A 243 21.99 14.40 -7.84
CA ASP A 243 22.91 14.86 -6.79
C ASP A 243 23.31 13.74 -5.83
N LEU A 244 24.22 12.89 -6.28
CA LEU A 244 24.78 11.81 -5.47
C LEU A 244 25.67 12.31 -4.32
N ASP A 245 26.31 13.46 -4.47
CA ASP A 245 27.16 14.02 -3.41
C ASP A 245 26.30 14.48 -2.22
N GLY A 246 25.20 15.17 -2.52
CA GLY A 246 24.17 15.53 -1.56
C GLY A 246 23.58 14.31 -0.87
N PHE A 247 23.14 13.30 -1.63
CA PHE A 247 22.67 12.03 -1.09
C PHE A 247 23.71 11.40 -0.12
N ASN A 248 24.96 11.27 -0.57
CA ASN A 248 26.04 10.65 0.19
C ASN A 248 26.43 11.45 1.44
N SER A 249 26.19 12.76 1.46
CA SER A 249 26.43 13.60 2.65
C SER A 249 25.53 13.21 3.83
N ILE A 250 24.31 12.75 3.55
CA ILE A 250 23.36 12.26 4.55
C ILE A 250 23.58 10.77 4.81
N PHE A 251 23.71 9.97 3.75
CA PHE A 251 23.89 8.52 3.88
C PHE A 251 25.12 8.15 4.72
N ASN A 252 26.24 8.85 4.53
CA ASN A 252 27.49 8.61 5.25
C ASN A 252 27.58 9.36 6.59
N TYR A 253 26.53 10.09 7.00
CA TYR A 253 26.55 10.87 8.22
C TYR A 253 26.54 9.96 9.46
N THR A 254 27.56 10.09 10.30
CA THR A 254 27.74 9.29 11.53
C THR A 254 27.39 10.05 12.82
N GLY A 255 26.86 11.27 12.71
CA GLY A 255 26.38 12.03 13.86
C GLY A 255 25.00 11.57 14.32
N SER A 256 24.42 12.27 15.31
CA SER A 256 23.11 11.94 15.87
C SER A 256 21.93 12.44 15.05
N ASN A 257 22.08 13.55 14.32
CA ASN A 257 21.05 14.08 13.43
C ASN A 257 21.68 14.92 12.30
N PRO A 258 21.49 14.57 11.02
CA PRO A 258 21.88 15.40 9.89
C PRO A 258 21.17 16.76 9.92
N ASN A 259 21.88 17.83 9.54
CA ASN A 259 21.30 19.17 9.45
C ASN A 259 20.35 19.28 8.24
N THR A 260 19.09 18.89 8.45
CA THR A 260 18.05 18.74 7.43
C THR A 260 16.73 19.27 8.00
N ASN A 261 15.86 19.79 7.13
CA ASN A 261 14.59 20.37 7.54
C ASN A 261 13.44 19.40 7.27
N PHE A 262 12.60 19.15 8.27
CA PHE A 262 11.35 18.42 8.10
C PHE A 262 10.16 19.37 7.97
N ILE A 263 9.06 18.85 7.44
CA ILE A 263 7.84 19.61 7.18
C ILE A 263 6.73 19.29 8.18
N SER A 264 5.78 20.21 8.34
CA SER A 264 4.54 19.94 9.07
C SER A 264 3.57 19.10 8.22
N LYS A 265 2.68 18.35 8.87
CA LYS A 265 1.52 17.68 8.25
C LYS A 265 0.65 18.67 7.47
N ASP A 266 0.57 19.91 7.93
CA ASP A 266 -0.21 20.99 7.30
C ASP A 266 0.45 21.57 6.04
N ALA A 267 1.66 21.14 5.67
CA ALA A 267 2.30 21.53 4.41
C ALA A 267 1.50 21.05 3.18
N VAL A 268 0.65 20.04 3.35
CA VAL A 268 -0.30 19.57 2.33
C VAL A 268 -1.70 19.54 2.94
N PRO A 269 -2.64 20.39 2.47
CA PRO A 269 -4.02 20.37 2.97
C PRO A 269 -4.78 19.12 2.49
N GLU A 270 -5.87 18.78 3.17
CA GLU A 270 -6.81 17.71 2.73
C GLU A 270 -7.38 17.98 1.33
#